data_AF-A0A7R9FV46-F1
#
_entry.id   AF-A0A7R9FV46-F1
#
_cell.length_a   1.000
_cell.length_b   1.000
_cell.length_c   1.000
_cell.angle_alpha   90.00
_cell.angle_beta   90.00
_cell.angle_gamma   90.00
#
_symmetry.space_group_name_H-M   'P 1'
#
loop_
_entity.id
_entity.type
_entity.pdbx_description
1 polymer ?
#
loop_
_entity_poly.entity_id
_entity_poly.type
_entity_poly.pdbx_seq_one_letter_code
_entity_poly.pdbx_strand_id
1 'polypeptide(L)'
;MVRACEEDEDWRSGEEVDGGGSREETEKKMDGRCKGRHPEEGVNLNMCLNFSDAGALAHLLKCSLGTGILAMPHAFRNAGIVFGFVITVLIGIVCTHCVHILVKSSHILCRRQKIPSLTYAQTAELAFLSGPPSLQRFSSLSRIFASVMMALTYFCSLCVYLVFVATSIKQLADHYYQEGAPEEDTLNIRFYILMLAPFVYALGMITNLKFLVPFSAAANLLMMTGFAITLYYMFKDIPPVENHPYIAAADEIPIFFSTVIFAMEGIGVVMPLENSMKNPSHFLGCPGVLNTSMTVVTFMYTLVGLAGYLKYGDDTAASITLNLPIGEV
;
A
#
# COMPACT_ATOMS: atom_id res chain seq x y z
N MET A 1 -4.62 -16.27 -29.50
CA MET A 1 -3.19 -16.63 -29.48
C MET A 1 -2.71 -16.47 -28.04
N VAL A 2 -2.53 -17.49 -27.21
CA VAL A 2 -2.68 -18.95 -27.29
C VAL A 2 -3.07 -19.44 -25.87
N ARG A 3 -3.88 -20.51 -25.85
CA ARG A 3 -4.28 -21.38 -24.74
C ARG A 3 -3.20 -21.62 -23.67
N ALA A 4 -3.62 -21.63 -22.40
CA ALA A 4 -3.26 -22.62 -21.39
C ALA A 4 -4.19 -22.46 -20.17
N CYS A 5 -5.42 -22.96 -20.30
CA CYS A 5 -6.24 -23.43 -19.19
C CYS A 5 -6.15 -24.96 -19.19
N GLU A 6 -6.24 -25.56 -18.01
CA GLU A 6 -6.26 -27.01 -17.71
C GLU A 6 -4.89 -27.69 -17.70
N GLU A 7 -4.37 -27.89 -16.48
CA GLU A 7 -3.85 -29.15 -15.95
C GLU A 7 -3.32 -28.88 -14.52
N ASP A 8 -3.99 -29.40 -13.49
CA ASP A 8 -3.44 -29.70 -12.16
C ASP A 8 -4.53 -30.41 -11.31
N GLU A 9 -4.96 -31.60 -11.76
CA GLU A 9 -5.45 -32.64 -10.85
C GLU A 9 -4.42 -33.77 -10.78
N ASP A 10 -4.31 -34.32 -9.57
CA ASP A 10 -3.71 -35.61 -9.20
C ASP A 10 -2.18 -35.72 -9.13
N TRP A 11 -1.61 -35.58 -7.91
CA TRP A 11 -0.25 -36.07 -7.61
C TRP A 11 -0.09 -36.66 -6.20
N ARG A 12 -1.06 -37.48 -5.76
CA ARG A 12 -0.88 -38.34 -4.57
C ARG A 12 -0.39 -39.74 -4.96
N SER A 13 0.75 -39.85 -5.62
CA SER A 13 1.49 -41.11 -5.75
C SER A 13 2.98 -40.82 -5.98
N GLY A 14 3.84 -41.49 -5.21
CA GLY A 14 5.27 -41.21 -5.17
C GLY A 14 6.07 -42.07 -6.14
N GLU A 15 7.31 -41.65 -6.40
CA GLU A 15 8.45 -42.53 -6.69
C GLU A 15 9.76 -41.78 -6.35
N GLU A 16 10.61 -42.46 -5.58
CA GLU A 16 11.97 -42.06 -5.22
C GLU A 16 12.90 -42.22 -6.43
N VAL A 17 13.72 -41.21 -6.74
CA VAL A 17 14.90 -41.38 -7.59
C VAL A 17 16.10 -40.73 -6.92
N ASP A 18 17.05 -41.59 -6.60
CA ASP A 18 18.28 -41.39 -5.87
C ASP A 18 19.32 -40.59 -6.68
N GLY A 19 19.96 -39.63 -6.02
CA GLY A 19 20.88 -38.64 -6.60
C GLY A 19 21.59 -37.86 -5.50
N GLY A 20 22.10 -38.60 -4.52
CA GLY A 20 22.70 -38.13 -3.28
C GLY A 20 24.08 -37.49 -3.44
N GLY A 21 24.37 -36.51 -2.58
CA GLY A 21 25.66 -35.85 -2.46
C GLY A 21 25.54 -34.40 -1.99
N SER A 22 25.40 -33.46 -2.91
CA SER A 22 25.44 -32.01 -2.59
C SER A 22 24.10 -31.39 -2.17
N ARG A 23 22.98 -32.07 -2.47
CA ARG A 23 21.63 -31.57 -2.18
C ARG A 23 21.22 -31.81 -0.72
N GLU A 24 21.52 -33.01 -0.20
CA GLU A 24 21.30 -33.37 1.21
C GLU A 24 22.11 -32.53 2.19
N GLU A 25 23.33 -32.13 1.84
CA GLU A 25 24.17 -31.31 2.72
C GLU A 25 23.67 -29.86 2.81
N THR A 26 23.03 -29.38 1.74
CA THR A 26 22.35 -28.07 1.70
C THR A 26 21.01 -28.14 2.43
N GLU A 27 20.25 -29.23 2.30
CA GLU A 27 19.03 -29.51 3.06
C GLU A 27 19.29 -29.67 4.56
N LYS A 28 20.36 -30.38 4.97
CA LYS A 28 20.75 -30.50 6.39
C LYS A 28 21.27 -29.17 6.96
N LYS A 29 21.95 -28.34 6.17
CA LYS A 29 22.31 -26.96 6.57
C LYS A 29 21.08 -26.03 6.67
N MET A 30 20.08 -26.21 5.80
CA MET A 30 18.80 -25.51 5.87
C MET A 30 17.98 -25.94 7.10
N ASP A 31 17.81 -27.24 7.32
CA ASP A 31 17.09 -27.81 8.47
C ASP A 31 17.77 -27.41 9.79
N GLY A 32 19.11 -27.42 9.85
CA GLY A 32 19.86 -26.98 11.02
C GLY A 32 19.79 -25.47 11.31
N ARG A 33 19.66 -24.61 10.28
CA ARG A 33 19.53 -23.15 10.46
C ARG A 33 18.08 -22.72 10.75
N CYS A 34 17.09 -23.48 10.26
CA CYS A 34 15.67 -23.30 10.55
C CYS A 34 15.23 -23.93 11.88
N LYS A 35 15.82 -25.05 12.33
CA LYS A 35 15.49 -25.69 13.64
C LYS A 35 15.89 -24.88 14.87
N GLY A 36 16.78 -23.91 14.73
CA GLY A 36 17.33 -23.15 15.85
C GLY A 36 16.56 -21.89 16.26
N ARG A 37 15.39 -21.59 15.68
CA ARG A 37 14.66 -20.35 15.99
C ARG A 37 13.15 -20.59 16.17
N HIS A 38 12.79 -21.21 17.28
CA HIS A 38 11.43 -21.19 17.83
C HIS A 38 11.12 -19.84 18.51
N PRO A 39 9.83 -19.55 18.74
CA PRO A 39 9.02 -18.60 17.97
C PRO A 39 9.40 -17.14 18.26
N GLU A 40 9.65 -16.33 17.25
CA GLU A 40 9.50 -14.88 17.45
C GLU A 40 8.00 -14.61 17.54
N GLU A 41 7.60 -14.28 18.77
CA GLU A 41 6.31 -13.75 19.22
C GLU A 41 5.31 -13.58 18.08
N GLY A 42 4.48 -14.61 17.93
CA GLY A 42 3.25 -14.47 17.19
C GLY A 42 2.51 -13.27 17.77
N VAL A 43 2.34 -12.23 16.95
CA VAL A 43 1.18 -11.37 17.09
C VAL A 43 0.01 -12.33 17.07
N ASN A 44 -0.54 -12.60 18.26
CA ASN A 44 -1.77 -13.35 18.48
C ASN A 44 -2.91 -12.55 17.85
N LEU A 45 -2.96 -12.52 16.52
CA LEU A 45 -4.19 -12.23 15.81
C LEU A 45 -4.93 -13.56 15.70
N ASN A 46 -5.44 -14.01 16.85
CA ASN A 46 -6.55 -14.94 16.93
C ASN A 46 -7.81 -14.27 16.36
N MET A 47 -7.76 -13.96 15.07
CA MET A 47 -8.93 -13.98 14.23
C MET A 47 -8.49 -14.73 12.99
N CYS A 48 -8.87 -16.01 12.92
CA CYS A 48 -8.96 -16.76 11.67
C CYS A 48 -9.99 -16.05 10.77
N LEU A 49 -9.66 -14.85 10.31
CA LEU A 49 -10.40 -14.14 9.29
C LEU A 49 -10.08 -14.88 7.99
N ASN A 50 -10.86 -15.93 7.71
CA ASN A 50 -10.87 -16.53 6.40
C ASN A 50 -11.57 -15.56 5.45
N PHE A 51 -10.81 -14.63 4.87
CA PHE A 51 -11.38 -13.69 3.93
C PHE A 51 -11.89 -14.44 2.70
N SER A 52 -13.12 -14.12 2.30
CA SER A 52 -13.59 -14.44 0.95
C SER A 52 -12.81 -13.61 -0.06
N ASP A 53 -12.80 -14.02 -1.33
CA ASP A 53 -12.11 -13.29 -2.40
C ASP A 53 -12.58 -11.83 -2.48
N ALA A 54 -13.88 -11.59 -2.32
CA ALA A 54 -14.46 -10.24 -2.25
C ALA A 54 -14.04 -9.47 -0.98
N GLY A 55 -13.95 -10.14 0.17
CA GLY A 55 -13.45 -9.55 1.40
C GLY A 55 -11.98 -9.14 1.28
N ALA A 56 -11.15 -10.00 0.68
CA ALA A 56 -9.76 -9.71 0.41
C ALA A 56 -9.60 -8.55 -0.58
N LEU A 57 -10.40 -8.52 -1.66
CA LEU A 57 -10.45 -7.42 -2.61
C LEU A 57 -10.79 -6.10 -1.91
N ALA A 58 -11.84 -6.08 -1.08
CA ALA A 58 -12.24 -4.89 -0.33
C ALA A 58 -11.15 -4.40 0.63
N HIS A 59 -10.43 -5.34 1.27
CA HIS A 59 -9.29 -5.02 2.11
C HIS A 59 -8.12 -4.42 1.32
N LEU A 60 -7.75 -5.00 0.16
CA LEU A 60 -6.72 -4.42 -0.70
C LEU A 60 -7.09 -3.02 -1.16
N LEU A 61 -8.32 -2.84 -1.68
CA LEU A 61 -8.79 -1.52 -2.14
C LEU A 61 -8.73 -0.50 -1.01
N LYS A 62 -9.25 -0.84 0.16
CA LYS A 62 -9.22 0.05 1.33
C LYS A 62 -7.81 0.43 1.75
N CYS A 63 -6.89 -0.54 1.78
CA CYS A 63 -5.51 -0.29 2.19
C CYS A 63 -4.73 0.51 1.16
N SER A 64 -4.98 0.29 -0.13
CA SER A 64 -4.34 1.03 -1.21
C SER A 64 -4.90 2.45 -1.31
N LEU A 65 -6.23 2.64 -1.40
CA LEU A 65 -6.91 3.94 -1.61
C LEU A 65 -6.87 4.91 -0.41
N GLY A 66 -5.87 4.81 0.46
CA GLY A 66 -5.69 5.69 1.62
C GLY A 66 -5.46 7.16 1.25
N THR A 67 -4.77 7.93 2.10
CA THR A 67 -4.54 9.37 1.84
C THR A 67 -3.76 9.67 0.55
N GLY A 68 -3.07 8.68 -0.02
CA GLY A 68 -2.37 8.81 -1.30
C GLY A 68 -3.28 9.24 -2.46
N ILE A 69 -4.55 8.83 -2.48
CA ILE A 69 -5.49 9.24 -3.54
C ILE A 69 -5.75 10.76 -3.51
N LEU A 70 -5.72 11.37 -2.33
CA LEU A 70 -6.00 12.78 -2.14
C LEU A 70 -4.86 13.68 -2.66
N ALA A 71 -3.65 13.12 -2.77
CA ALA A 71 -2.48 13.80 -3.32
C ALA A 71 -2.31 13.62 -4.84
N MET A 72 -3.10 12.72 -5.47
CA MET A 72 -2.99 12.45 -6.92
C MET A 72 -3.24 13.68 -7.81
N PRO A 73 -4.19 14.58 -7.51
CA PRO A 73 -4.36 15.81 -8.29
C PRO A 73 -3.09 16.67 -8.30
N HIS A 74 -2.45 16.83 -7.14
CA HIS A 74 -1.19 17.54 -7.02
C HIS A 74 -0.07 16.82 -7.79
N ALA A 75 -0.07 15.48 -7.80
CA ALA A 75 0.88 14.73 -8.62
C ALA A 75 0.71 15.10 -10.11
N PHE A 76 -0.52 15.13 -10.62
CA PHE A 76 -0.80 15.46 -12.03
C PHE A 76 -0.45 16.92 -12.37
N ARG A 77 -0.59 17.85 -11.42
CA ARG A 77 -0.06 19.22 -11.55
C ARG A 77 1.44 19.25 -11.84
N ASN A 78 2.21 18.39 -11.17
CA ASN A 78 3.66 18.29 -11.30
C ASN A 78 4.14 17.40 -12.49
N ALA A 79 3.21 16.88 -13.30
CA ALA A 79 3.52 16.01 -14.44
C ALA A 79 2.92 16.50 -15.76
N GLY A 80 1.78 17.17 -15.72
CA GLY A 80 0.94 17.42 -16.89
C GLY A 80 0.03 16.23 -17.21
N ILE A 81 -1.00 16.49 -18.01
CA ILE A 81 -2.12 15.56 -18.22
C ILE A 81 -1.68 14.25 -18.89
N VAL A 82 -0.96 14.35 -20.01
CA VAL A 82 -0.63 13.19 -20.85
C VAL A 82 0.48 12.37 -20.21
N PHE A 83 1.54 13.05 -19.75
CA PHE A 83 2.64 12.38 -19.06
C PHE A 83 2.16 11.74 -17.75
N GLY A 84 1.35 12.46 -16.95
CA GLY A 84 0.76 11.94 -15.72
C GLY A 84 -0.07 10.68 -15.96
N PHE A 85 -0.95 10.69 -16.96
CA PHE A 85 -1.77 9.53 -17.33
C PHE A 85 -0.93 8.32 -17.72
N VAL A 86 -0.01 8.48 -18.68
CA VAL A 86 0.79 7.36 -19.21
C VAL A 86 1.69 6.78 -18.12
N ILE A 87 2.39 7.62 -17.38
CA ILE A 87 3.33 7.16 -16.36
C ILE A 87 2.59 6.54 -15.17
N THR A 88 1.44 7.06 -14.74
CA THR A 88 0.65 6.45 -13.65
C THR A 88 0.21 5.03 -14.02
N VAL A 89 -0.25 4.81 -15.24
CA VAL A 89 -0.62 3.48 -15.73
C VAL A 89 0.59 2.55 -15.78
N LEU A 90 1.74 3.04 -16.28
CA LEU A 90 2.98 2.25 -16.31
C LEU A 90 3.48 1.87 -14.91
N ILE A 91 3.44 2.79 -13.95
CA ILE A 91 3.79 2.52 -12.55
C ILE A 91 2.83 1.48 -11.98
N GLY A 92 1.52 1.59 -12.24
CA GLY A 92 0.53 0.59 -11.81
C GLY A 92 0.84 -0.82 -12.32
N ILE A 93 1.21 -0.95 -13.60
CA ILE A 93 1.62 -2.23 -14.21
C ILE A 93 2.89 -2.77 -13.53
N VAL A 94 3.91 -1.93 -13.34
CA VAL A 94 5.18 -2.31 -12.72
C VAL A 94 4.98 -2.73 -11.27
N CYS A 95 4.22 -1.96 -10.48
CA CYS A 95 3.87 -2.30 -9.10
C CYS A 95 3.12 -3.63 -9.02
N THR A 96 2.11 -3.84 -9.87
CA THR A 96 1.36 -5.10 -9.94
C THR A 96 2.27 -6.28 -10.27
N HIS A 97 3.18 -6.11 -11.23
CA HIS A 97 4.15 -7.12 -11.61
C HIS A 97 5.13 -7.47 -10.48
N CYS A 98 5.62 -6.47 -9.74
CA CYS A 98 6.47 -6.67 -8.57
C CYS A 98 5.76 -7.50 -7.49
N VAL A 99 4.50 -7.20 -7.21
CA VAL A 99 3.69 -7.97 -6.24
C VAL A 99 3.45 -9.40 -6.73
N HIS A 100 3.19 -9.58 -8.02
CA HIS A 100 3.06 -10.92 -8.63
C HIS A 100 4.32 -11.77 -8.44
N ILE A 101 5.50 -11.20 -8.72
CA ILE A 101 6.78 -11.90 -8.53
C ILE A 101 6.96 -12.28 -7.07
N LEU A 102 6.68 -11.37 -6.14
CA LEU A 102 6.83 -11.62 -4.71
C LEU A 102 5.95 -12.79 -4.25
N VAL A 103 4.63 -12.73 -4.51
CA VAL A 103 3.69 -13.76 -4.04
C VAL A 103 3.97 -15.10 -4.72
N LYS A 104 4.26 -15.10 -6.03
CA LYS A 104 4.63 -16.33 -6.75
C LYS A 104 5.89 -16.96 -6.18
N SER A 105 6.90 -16.15 -5.87
CA SER A 105 8.12 -16.62 -5.22
C SER A 105 7.82 -17.21 -3.84
N SER A 106 6.98 -16.54 -3.05
CA SER A 106 6.55 -17.03 -1.74
C SER A 106 5.84 -18.38 -1.85
N HIS A 107 4.90 -18.55 -2.79
CA HIS A 107 4.21 -19.83 -3.04
C HIS A 107 5.17 -20.97 -3.36
N ILE A 108 6.15 -20.72 -4.25
CA ILE A 108 7.16 -21.71 -4.63
C ILE A 108 8.00 -22.12 -3.41
N LEU A 109 8.37 -21.15 -2.57
CA LEU A 109 9.18 -21.38 -1.38
C LEU A 109 8.40 -22.12 -0.28
N CYS A 110 7.14 -21.74 -0.03
CA CYS A 110 6.24 -22.44 0.90
C CYS A 110 6.12 -23.93 0.51
N ARG A 111 5.92 -24.22 -0.78
CA ARG A 111 5.83 -25.59 -1.30
C ARG A 111 7.15 -26.37 -1.11
N ARG A 112 8.29 -25.76 -1.44
CA ARG A 112 9.60 -26.42 -1.34
C ARG A 112 10.02 -26.71 0.10
N GLN A 113 9.75 -25.80 1.02
CA GLN A 113 10.16 -25.92 2.42
C GLN A 113 9.09 -26.50 3.34
N LYS A 114 7.90 -26.80 2.80
CA LYS A 114 6.73 -27.29 3.56
C LYS A 114 6.35 -26.39 4.73
N ILE A 115 6.42 -25.06 4.51
CA ILE A 115 6.01 -24.03 5.46
C ILE A 115 4.64 -23.50 5.02
N PRO A 116 3.64 -23.37 5.94
CA PRO A 116 2.27 -23.01 5.57
C PRO A 116 2.14 -21.60 4.98
N SER A 117 2.89 -20.64 5.51
CA SER A 117 2.87 -19.23 5.10
C SER A 117 4.21 -18.55 5.39
N LEU A 118 4.55 -17.53 4.61
CA LEU A 118 5.76 -16.73 4.81
C LEU A 118 5.39 -15.26 4.94
N THR A 119 6.11 -14.54 5.81
CA THR A 119 6.09 -13.08 5.82
C THR A 119 6.97 -12.52 4.71
N TYR A 120 6.86 -11.21 4.46
CA TYR A 120 7.70 -10.51 3.48
C TYR A 120 9.21 -10.72 3.74
N ALA A 121 9.67 -10.48 4.97
CA ALA A 121 11.07 -10.63 5.36
C ALA A 121 11.55 -12.09 5.32
N GLN A 122 10.70 -13.05 5.72
CA GLN A 122 11.04 -14.48 5.63
C GLN A 122 11.10 -14.96 4.17
N THR A 123 10.22 -14.44 3.30
CA THR A 123 10.27 -14.75 1.86
C THR A 123 11.61 -14.28 1.28
N ALA A 124 12.08 -13.09 1.64
CA ALA A 124 13.40 -12.57 1.23
C ALA A 124 14.58 -13.41 1.77
N GLU A 125 14.54 -13.80 3.05
CA GLU A 125 15.56 -14.67 3.65
C GLU A 125 15.66 -16.01 2.93
N LEU A 126 14.51 -16.65 2.74
CA LEU A 126 14.44 -18.00 2.23
C LEU A 126 14.71 -18.06 0.72
N ALA A 127 14.43 -16.98 -0.02
CA ALA A 127 14.81 -16.85 -1.42
C ALA A 127 16.33 -16.85 -1.59
N PHE A 128 17.05 -16.15 -0.71
CA PHE A 128 18.51 -16.14 -0.71
C PHE A 128 19.08 -17.48 -0.26
N LEU A 129 18.49 -18.14 0.74
CA LEU A 129 18.90 -19.49 1.17
C LEU A 129 18.71 -20.53 0.06
N SER A 130 17.63 -20.42 -0.70
CA SER A 130 17.32 -21.34 -1.80
C SER A 130 18.07 -21.01 -3.10
N GLY A 131 18.86 -19.93 -3.10
CA GLY A 131 19.65 -19.46 -4.23
C GLY A 131 21.03 -20.13 -4.34
N PRO A 132 21.89 -19.66 -5.27
CA PRO A 132 23.23 -20.17 -5.45
C PRO A 132 24.10 -19.98 -4.18
N PRO A 133 25.11 -20.84 -3.93
CA PRO A 133 25.90 -20.85 -2.69
C PRO A 133 26.56 -19.51 -2.31
N SER A 134 26.85 -18.65 -3.30
CA SER A 134 27.38 -17.30 -3.07
C SER A 134 26.38 -16.38 -2.39
N LEU A 135 25.10 -16.46 -2.77
CA LEU A 135 24.02 -15.61 -2.25
C LEU A 135 23.48 -16.10 -0.91
N GLN A 136 23.58 -17.39 -0.60
CA GLN A 136 23.12 -17.96 0.68
C GLN A 136 23.78 -17.32 1.91
N ARG A 137 25.01 -16.79 1.76
CA ARG A 137 25.71 -16.09 2.84
C ARG A 137 25.01 -14.77 3.25
N PHE A 138 24.27 -14.16 2.32
CA PHE A 138 23.57 -12.89 2.53
C PHE A 138 22.12 -13.08 3.00
N SER A 139 21.66 -14.30 3.29
CA SER A 139 20.26 -14.53 3.65
C SER A 139 19.80 -13.80 4.91
N SER A 140 20.63 -13.77 5.96
CA SER A 140 20.30 -13.05 7.18
C SER A 140 20.32 -11.54 6.96
N LEU A 141 21.19 -11.05 6.06
CA LEU A 141 21.23 -9.64 5.66
C LEU A 141 19.94 -9.26 4.90
N SER A 142 19.46 -10.10 3.99
CA SER A 142 18.24 -9.82 3.22
C SER A 142 17.00 -9.73 4.11
N ARG A 143 16.89 -10.58 5.14
CA ARG A 143 15.83 -10.50 6.14
C ARG A 143 15.84 -9.15 6.86
N ILE A 144 17.00 -8.77 7.42
CA ILE A 144 17.16 -7.53 8.18
C ILE A 144 16.88 -6.33 7.28
N PHE A 145 17.43 -6.32 6.06
CA PHE A 145 17.19 -5.27 5.09
C PHE A 145 15.70 -5.12 4.77
N ALA A 146 15.00 -6.22 4.46
CA ALA A 146 13.58 -6.20 4.19
C ALA A 146 12.76 -5.68 5.39
N SER A 147 13.07 -6.14 6.60
CA SER A 147 12.42 -5.66 7.83
C SER A 147 12.65 -4.18 8.09
N VAL A 148 13.88 -3.69 7.91
CA VAL A 148 14.23 -2.27 8.13
C VAL A 148 13.57 -1.38 7.07
N MET A 149 13.58 -1.78 5.79
CA MET A 149 12.92 -1.03 4.72
C MET A 149 11.40 -0.95 4.93
N MET A 150 10.77 -2.05 5.36
CA MET A 150 9.35 -2.07 5.73
C MET A 150 9.06 -1.14 6.92
N ALA A 151 9.88 -1.19 7.98
CA ALA A 151 9.72 -0.32 9.14
C ALA A 151 9.88 1.16 8.77
N LEU A 152 10.88 1.49 7.94
CA LEU A 152 11.11 2.85 7.44
C LEU A 152 9.92 3.34 6.60
N THR A 153 9.39 2.50 5.72
CA THR A 153 8.23 2.82 4.89
C THR A 153 7.02 3.18 5.75
N TYR A 154 6.72 2.37 6.78
CA TYR A 154 5.62 2.66 7.70
C TYR A 154 5.85 3.91 8.55
N PHE A 155 7.10 4.17 8.97
CA PHE A 155 7.45 5.39 9.66
C PHE A 155 7.19 6.63 8.79
N CYS A 156 7.66 6.62 7.54
CA CYS A 156 7.41 7.71 6.59
C CYS A 156 5.92 7.91 6.30
N SER A 157 5.16 6.84 6.11
CA SER A 157 3.71 6.90 5.93
C SER A 157 3.02 7.53 7.14
N LEU A 158 3.43 7.18 8.37
CA LEU A 158 2.91 7.79 9.59
C LEU A 158 3.17 9.31 9.60
N CYS A 159 4.36 9.76 9.21
CA CYS A 159 4.66 11.19 9.10
C CYS A 159 3.70 11.92 8.14
N VAL A 160 3.43 11.34 6.96
CA VAL A 160 2.48 11.92 5.99
C VAL A 160 1.07 11.99 6.58
N TYR A 161 0.61 10.93 7.26
CA TYR A 161 -0.70 10.95 7.94
C TYR A 161 -0.78 12.04 9.02
N LEU A 162 0.27 12.24 9.82
CA LEU A 162 0.29 13.29 10.84
C LEU A 162 0.21 14.69 10.23
N VAL A 163 0.97 14.94 9.17
CA VAL A 163 0.92 16.22 8.45
C VAL A 163 -0.47 16.44 7.86
N PHE A 164 -1.07 15.42 7.23
CA PHE A 164 -2.41 15.50 6.65
C PHE A 164 -3.50 15.81 7.69
N VAL A 165 -3.46 15.17 8.87
CA VAL A 165 -4.40 15.46 9.95
C VAL A 165 -4.17 16.86 10.50
N ALA A 166 -2.91 17.27 10.69
CA ALA A 166 -2.57 18.60 11.15
C ALA A 166 -3.02 19.70 10.18
N THR A 167 -2.84 19.53 8.87
CA THR A 167 -3.32 20.48 7.85
C THR A 167 -4.85 20.58 7.86
N SER A 168 -5.54 19.46 8.05
CA SER A 168 -7.00 19.42 8.07
C SER A 168 -7.57 20.14 9.30
N ILE A 169 -6.97 19.92 10.48
CA ILE A 169 -7.34 20.64 11.71
C ILE A 169 -7.02 22.13 11.59
N LYS A 170 -5.86 22.47 11.02
CA LYS A 170 -5.49 23.87 10.78
C LYS A 170 -6.51 24.57 9.88
N GLN A 171 -6.90 23.96 8.77
CA GLN A 171 -7.91 24.52 7.87
C GLN A 171 -9.24 24.77 8.60
N LEU A 172 -9.65 23.85 9.46
CA LEU A 172 -10.87 23.99 10.27
C LEU A 172 -10.75 25.11 11.32
N ALA A 173 -9.61 25.18 12.00
CA ALA A 173 -9.34 26.18 13.03
C ALA A 173 -9.27 27.58 12.43
N ASP A 174 -8.56 27.74 11.31
CA ASP A 174 -8.45 29.00 10.58
C ASP A 174 -9.84 29.47 10.11
N HIS A 175 -10.73 28.55 9.67
CA HIS A 175 -12.10 28.91 9.29
C HIS A 175 -12.96 29.43 10.47
N TYR A 176 -13.03 28.70 11.59
CA TYR A 176 -13.93 29.07 12.70
C TYR A 176 -13.41 30.17 13.62
N TYR A 177 -12.09 30.25 13.83
CA TYR A 177 -11.51 31.18 14.80
C TYR A 177 -11.05 32.51 14.18
N GLN A 178 -10.99 32.63 12.84
CA GLN A 178 -10.44 33.81 12.17
C GLN A 178 -11.47 34.67 11.41
N GLU A 179 -12.78 34.53 11.64
CA GLU A 179 -13.79 35.48 11.14
C GLU A 179 -13.64 36.93 11.68
N GLY A 180 -12.56 37.26 12.42
CA GLY A 180 -12.30 38.63 12.91
C GLY A 180 -10.88 38.97 13.35
N ALA A 181 -9.85 38.17 13.05
CA ALA A 181 -8.46 38.42 13.45
C ALA A 181 -7.52 38.55 12.23
N PRO A 182 -6.50 39.43 12.26
CA PRO A 182 -5.56 39.61 11.14
C PRO A 182 -4.76 38.33 10.84
N GLU A 183 -4.45 38.10 9.55
CA GLU A 183 -3.76 36.91 9.01
C GLU A 183 -2.43 36.54 9.70
N GLU A 184 -1.80 37.48 10.41
CA GLU A 184 -0.48 37.30 11.04
C GLU A 184 -0.48 36.40 12.30
N ASP A 185 -1.64 36.10 12.90
CA ASP A 185 -1.74 35.25 14.10
C ASP A 185 -1.98 33.75 13.79
N THR A 186 -1.82 33.32 12.54
CA THR A 186 -1.99 31.90 12.19
C THR A 186 -0.93 31.04 12.88
N LEU A 187 -1.37 30.12 13.76
CA LEU A 187 -0.47 29.15 14.37
C LEU A 187 0.20 28.30 13.29
N ASN A 188 1.52 28.19 13.38
CA ASN A 188 2.30 27.38 12.46
C ASN A 188 1.87 25.90 12.54
N ILE A 189 1.80 25.22 11.39
CA ILE A 189 1.42 23.80 11.30
C ILE A 189 2.19 22.90 12.30
N ARG A 190 3.45 23.25 12.61
CA ARG A 190 4.28 22.53 13.58
C ARG A 190 3.64 22.42 14.96
N PHE A 191 2.91 23.44 15.41
CA PHE A 191 2.19 23.39 16.69
C PHE A 191 1.01 22.43 16.67
N TYR A 192 0.27 22.36 15.55
CA TYR A 192 -0.79 21.36 15.37
C TYR A 192 -0.22 19.93 15.38
N ILE A 193 0.95 19.71 14.77
CA ILE A 193 1.65 18.41 14.82
C ILE A 193 2.06 18.07 16.26
N LEU A 194 2.64 19.03 17.01
CA LEU A 194 3.01 18.82 18.41
C LEU A 194 1.79 18.56 19.30
N MET A 195 0.66 19.21 19.02
CA MET A 195 -0.60 18.97 19.73
C MET A 195 -1.16 17.56 19.47
N LEU A 196 -0.96 17.01 18.27
CA LEU A 196 -1.37 15.64 17.90
C LEU A 196 -0.44 14.57 18.50
N ALA A 197 0.84 14.87 18.71
CA ALA A 197 1.84 13.93 19.22
C ALA A 197 1.43 13.17 20.50
N PRO A 198 0.90 13.80 21.58
CA PRO A 198 0.48 13.07 22.77
C PRO A 198 -0.67 12.10 22.50
N PHE A 199 -1.60 12.43 21.60
CA PHE A 199 -2.70 11.52 21.23
C PHE A 199 -2.19 10.30 20.45
N VAL A 200 -1.26 10.52 19.52
CA VAL A 200 -0.62 9.45 18.73
C VAL A 200 0.19 8.53 19.65
N TYR A 201 0.93 9.10 20.59
CA TYR A 201 1.67 8.34 21.60
C TYR A 201 0.72 7.50 22.48
N ALA A 202 -0.38 8.10 22.95
CA ALA A 202 -1.39 7.38 23.71
C ALA A 202 -2.03 6.23 22.92
N LEU A 203 -2.31 6.43 21.63
CA LEU A 203 -2.79 5.36 20.73
C LEU A 203 -1.76 4.23 20.59
N GLY A 204 -0.46 4.58 20.50
CA GLY A 204 0.63 3.61 20.46
C GLY A 204 0.82 2.80 21.74
N MET A 205 0.35 3.32 22.88
CA MET A 205 0.35 2.58 24.16
C MET A 205 -0.77 1.56 24.29
N ILE A 206 -1.75 1.55 23.36
CA ILE A 206 -2.83 0.57 23.40
C ILE A 206 -2.29 -0.78 22.91
N THR A 207 -1.93 -1.62 23.87
CA THR A 207 -1.47 -3.00 23.62
C THR A 207 -2.61 -3.93 23.18
N ASN A 208 -3.85 -3.59 23.51
CA ASN A 208 -5.04 -4.38 23.19
C ASN A 208 -5.80 -3.80 21.99
N LEU A 209 -5.39 -4.20 20.78
CA LEU A 209 -6.00 -3.77 19.51
C LEU A 209 -7.52 -4.04 19.40
N LYS A 210 -8.06 -4.97 20.21
CA LYS A 210 -9.50 -5.26 20.27
C LYS A 210 -10.35 -4.02 20.59
N PHE A 211 -9.85 -3.10 21.42
CA PHE A 211 -10.56 -1.86 21.75
C PHE A 211 -10.63 -0.88 20.56
N LEU A 212 -9.70 -0.96 19.62
CA LEU A 212 -9.68 -0.09 18.43
C LEU A 212 -10.63 -0.56 17.34
N VAL A 213 -11.11 -1.81 17.37
CA VAL A 213 -11.96 -2.38 16.31
C VAL A 213 -13.24 -1.54 16.06
N PRO A 214 -14.08 -1.22 17.07
CA PRO A 214 -15.28 -0.42 16.83
C PRO A 214 -14.97 1.02 16.42
N PHE A 215 -13.92 1.61 17.00
CA PHE A 215 -13.47 2.96 16.62
C PHE A 215 -12.97 3.00 15.18
N SER A 216 -12.20 2.00 14.76
CA SER A 216 -11.74 1.83 13.38
C SER A 216 -12.93 1.68 12.44
N ALA A 217 -13.93 0.88 12.77
CA ALA A 217 -15.14 0.74 11.95
C ALA A 217 -15.83 2.11 11.71
N ALA A 218 -16.04 2.89 12.78
CA ALA A 218 -16.59 4.25 12.67
C ALA A 218 -15.69 5.18 11.85
N ALA A 219 -14.38 5.18 12.09
CA ALA A 219 -13.42 6.00 11.35
C ALA A 219 -13.40 5.67 9.85
N ASN A 220 -13.53 4.39 9.49
CA ASN A 220 -13.61 3.97 8.09
C ASN A 220 -14.89 4.44 7.42
N LEU A 221 -16.03 4.45 8.13
CA LEU A 221 -17.27 5.02 7.61
C LEU A 221 -17.13 6.53 7.36
N LEU A 222 -16.56 7.27 8.31
CA LEU A 222 -16.29 8.70 8.16
C LEU A 222 -15.33 8.98 6.99
N MET A 223 -14.28 8.17 6.84
CA MET A 223 -13.32 8.26 5.74
C MET A 223 -13.99 8.01 4.38
N MET A 224 -14.84 6.98 4.28
CA MET A 224 -15.62 6.70 3.07
C MET A 224 -16.56 7.87 2.72
N THR A 225 -17.24 8.45 3.70
CA THR A 225 -18.10 9.61 3.51
C THR A 225 -17.31 10.84 3.05
N GLY A 226 -16.19 11.15 3.71
CA GLY A 226 -15.33 12.27 3.33
C GLY A 226 -14.74 12.11 1.93
N PHE A 227 -14.34 10.88 1.57
CA PHE A 227 -13.90 10.56 0.21
C PHE A 227 -15.02 10.73 -0.82
N ALA A 228 -16.24 10.27 -0.53
CA ALA A 228 -17.39 10.44 -1.42
C ALA A 228 -17.75 11.92 -1.64
N ILE A 229 -17.74 12.74 -0.59
CA ILE A 229 -17.94 14.20 -0.68
C ILE A 229 -16.85 14.84 -1.54
N THR A 230 -15.59 14.43 -1.32
CA THR A 230 -14.45 14.91 -2.10
C THR A 230 -14.62 14.60 -3.59
N LEU A 231 -14.99 13.37 -3.94
CA LEU A 231 -15.27 12.99 -5.33
C LEU A 231 -16.46 13.78 -5.90
N TYR A 232 -17.53 13.97 -5.12
CA TYR A 232 -18.69 14.75 -5.57
C TYR A 232 -18.29 16.18 -5.98
N TYR A 233 -17.58 16.89 -5.10
CA TYR A 233 -17.10 18.24 -5.43
C TYR A 233 -16.08 18.23 -6.55
N MET A 234 -15.24 17.20 -6.66
CA MET A 234 -14.25 17.09 -7.74
C MET A 234 -14.90 16.95 -9.12
N PHE A 235 -15.97 16.15 -9.24
CA PHE A 235 -16.65 15.93 -10.53
C PHE A 235 -17.71 16.98 -10.86
N LYS A 236 -18.06 17.86 -9.92
CA LYS A 236 -18.98 18.98 -10.15
C LYS A 236 -18.30 20.07 -10.99
N ASP A 237 -18.95 20.51 -12.07
CA ASP A 237 -18.53 21.66 -12.90
C ASP A 237 -17.07 21.60 -13.38
N ILE A 238 -16.64 20.48 -13.98
CA ILE A 238 -15.27 20.35 -14.54
C ILE A 238 -15.14 21.32 -15.73
N PRO A 239 -14.17 22.26 -15.70
CA PRO A 239 -13.94 23.19 -16.80
C PRO A 239 -13.41 22.46 -18.05
N PRO A 240 -13.61 23.02 -19.26
CA PRO A 240 -13.04 22.45 -20.47
C PRO A 240 -11.51 22.39 -20.40
N VAL A 241 -10.92 21.41 -21.11
CA VAL A 241 -9.47 21.17 -21.17
C VAL A 241 -8.79 22.24 -22.02
N GLU A 242 -8.77 23.47 -21.52
CA GLU A 242 -8.03 24.58 -22.12
C GLU A 242 -6.92 25.03 -21.15
N ASN A 243 -5.75 25.36 -21.69
CA ASN A 243 -4.59 25.92 -20.98
C ASN A 243 -3.82 25.02 -19.99
N HIS A 244 -4.08 23.72 -19.93
CA HIS A 244 -3.30 22.81 -19.07
C HIS A 244 -2.08 22.24 -19.81
N PRO A 245 -0.86 22.26 -19.21
CA PRO A 245 0.32 21.66 -19.82
C PRO A 245 0.14 20.15 -20.03
N TYR A 246 0.43 19.69 -21.25
CA TYR A 246 0.45 18.25 -21.56
C TYR A 246 1.59 17.53 -20.83
N ILE A 247 2.70 18.23 -20.59
CA ILE A 247 3.89 17.80 -19.86
C ILE A 247 4.36 18.98 -19.01
N ALA A 248 4.57 18.75 -17.71
CA ALA A 248 5.10 19.74 -16.78
C ALA A 248 6.62 19.91 -16.91
N ALA A 249 7.19 20.84 -16.15
CA ALA A 249 8.63 21.06 -16.14
C ALA A 249 9.39 19.86 -15.56
N ALA A 250 10.61 19.61 -16.05
CA ALA A 250 11.36 18.39 -15.74
C ALA A 250 11.78 18.27 -14.26
N ASP A 251 11.84 19.39 -13.56
CA ASP A 251 12.15 19.52 -12.12
C ASP A 251 11.01 19.08 -11.21
N GLU A 252 9.76 19.08 -11.70
CA GLU A 252 8.58 18.66 -10.95
C GLU A 252 8.29 17.14 -11.08
N ILE A 253 8.83 16.50 -12.13
CA ILE A 253 8.64 15.07 -12.43
C ILE A 253 9.03 14.15 -11.24
N PRO A 254 10.13 14.38 -10.49
CA PRO A 254 10.46 13.57 -9.32
C PRO A 254 9.40 13.63 -8.20
N ILE A 255 8.74 14.78 -8.03
CA ILE A 255 7.67 14.97 -7.05
C ILE A 255 6.44 14.18 -7.49
N PHE A 256 6.09 14.23 -8.77
CA PHE A 256 5.04 13.38 -9.34
C PHE A 256 5.33 11.89 -9.12
N PHE A 257 6.52 11.42 -9.52
CA PHE A 257 6.88 10.00 -9.44
C PHE A 257 6.85 9.47 -8.01
N SER A 258 7.41 10.22 -7.05
CA SER A 258 7.38 9.86 -5.64
C SER A 258 5.96 9.83 -5.07
N THR A 259 5.10 10.78 -5.45
CA THR A 259 3.69 10.82 -5.03
C THR A 259 2.91 9.62 -5.57
N VAL A 260 3.11 9.25 -6.84
CA VAL A 260 2.40 8.12 -7.45
C VAL A 260 2.83 6.79 -6.82
N ILE A 261 4.13 6.57 -6.61
CA ILE A 261 4.63 5.37 -5.93
C ILE A 261 4.10 5.30 -4.50
N PHE A 262 4.15 6.42 -3.76
CA PHE A 262 3.62 6.49 -2.40
C PHE A 262 2.12 6.14 -2.36
N ALA A 263 1.33 6.64 -3.30
CA ALA A 263 -0.10 6.35 -3.35
C ALA A 263 -0.38 4.89 -3.78
N MET A 264 0.43 4.30 -4.66
CA MET A 264 0.33 2.90 -5.07
C MET A 264 0.92 1.90 -4.06
N GLU A 265 1.41 2.39 -2.92
CA GLU A 265 1.99 1.58 -1.87
C GLU A 265 0.91 0.76 -1.13
N GLY A 266 1.20 -0.51 -0.92
CA GLY A 266 0.32 -1.44 -0.20
C GLY A 266 0.99 -2.78 0.12
N ILE A 267 2.31 -2.88 -0.05
CA ILE A 267 3.03 -4.17 -0.01
C ILE A 267 2.91 -4.87 1.34
N GLY A 268 2.83 -4.08 2.40
CA GLY A 268 2.82 -4.58 3.76
C GLY A 268 1.55 -5.29 4.19
N VAL A 269 0.45 -5.12 3.46
CA VAL A 269 -0.79 -5.88 3.67
C VAL A 269 -0.93 -7.07 2.74
N VAL A 270 -0.16 -7.16 1.65
CA VAL A 270 -0.29 -8.23 0.65
C VAL A 270 -0.05 -9.60 1.27
N MET A 271 1.11 -9.83 1.89
CA MET A 271 1.46 -11.15 2.42
C MET A 271 0.54 -11.59 3.57
N PRO A 272 0.26 -10.75 4.59
CA PRO A 272 -0.69 -11.12 5.63
C PRO A 272 -2.11 -11.39 5.10
N LEU A 273 -2.57 -10.63 4.11
CA LEU A 273 -3.90 -10.79 3.54
C LEU A 273 -4.01 -12.09 2.75
N GLU A 274 -3.05 -12.38 1.87
CA GLU A 274 -3.01 -13.60 1.08
C GLU A 274 -2.96 -14.83 2.00
N ASN A 275 -2.12 -14.80 3.03
CA ASN A 275 -2.04 -15.85 4.06
C ASN A 275 -3.34 -16.04 4.87
N SER A 276 -4.24 -15.04 4.87
CA SER A 276 -5.53 -15.08 5.57
C SER A 276 -6.71 -15.39 4.64
N MET A 277 -6.48 -15.62 3.34
CA MET A 277 -7.55 -15.97 2.41
C MET A 277 -7.99 -17.42 2.58
N LYS A 278 -9.28 -17.67 2.36
CA LYS A 278 -9.81 -19.04 2.32
C LYS A 278 -9.15 -19.87 1.21
N ASN A 279 -8.89 -19.26 0.06
CA ASN A 279 -8.22 -19.88 -1.09
C ASN A 279 -7.05 -18.99 -1.55
N PRO A 280 -5.84 -19.15 -0.99
CA PRO A 280 -4.70 -18.28 -1.33
C PRO A 280 -4.26 -18.37 -2.80
N SER A 281 -4.53 -19.50 -3.47
CA SER A 281 -4.30 -19.66 -4.91
C SER A 281 -5.14 -18.71 -5.79
N HIS A 282 -6.30 -18.29 -5.32
CA HIS A 282 -7.15 -17.32 -6.03
C HIS A 282 -6.56 -15.90 -6.00
N PHE A 283 -5.63 -15.60 -5.09
CA PHE A 283 -5.01 -14.27 -5.01
C PHE A 283 -4.34 -13.86 -6.32
N LEU A 284 -3.60 -14.80 -6.94
CA LEU A 284 -2.94 -14.64 -8.24
C LEU A 284 -3.69 -15.31 -9.41
N GLY A 285 -4.91 -15.82 -9.18
CA GLY A 285 -5.71 -16.53 -10.18
C GLY A 285 -6.13 -15.65 -11.38
N CYS A 286 -7.04 -16.14 -12.22
CA CYS A 286 -7.56 -15.38 -13.36
C CYS A 286 -9.11 -15.43 -13.38
N PRO A 287 -9.81 -14.30 -13.11
CA PRO A 287 -9.28 -13.02 -12.62
C PRO A 287 -8.91 -13.11 -11.14
N GLY A 288 -7.65 -12.79 -10.82
CA GLY A 288 -7.13 -12.84 -9.45
C GLY A 288 -7.54 -11.62 -8.64
N VAL A 289 -7.62 -11.80 -7.32
CA VAL A 289 -7.92 -10.71 -6.38
C VAL A 289 -6.94 -9.54 -6.54
N LEU A 290 -5.64 -9.85 -6.68
CA LEU A 290 -4.58 -8.85 -6.85
C LEU A 290 -4.73 -8.03 -8.14
N ASN A 291 -4.92 -8.71 -9.29
CA ASN A 291 -5.01 -8.02 -10.57
C ASN A 291 -6.26 -7.14 -10.64
N THR A 292 -7.38 -7.65 -10.10
CA THR A 292 -8.64 -6.90 -10.04
C THR A 292 -8.50 -5.67 -9.15
N SER A 293 -7.92 -5.82 -7.94
CA SER A 293 -7.72 -4.69 -7.03
C SER A 293 -6.78 -3.64 -7.60
N MET A 294 -5.63 -4.05 -8.14
CA MET A 294 -4.65 -3.11 -8.69
C MET A 294 -5.15 -2.38 -9.94
N THR A 295 -5.96 -3.04 -10.77
CA THR A 295 -6.63 -2.38 -11.91
C THR A 295 -7.59 -1.30 -11.44
N VAL A 296 -8.43 -1.60 -10.44
CA VAL A 296 -9.37 -0.61 -9.86
C VAL A 296 -8.62 0.54 -9.19
N VAL A 297 -7.56 0.26 -8.44
CA VAL A 297 -6.72 1.30 -7.79
C VAL A 297 -6.07 2.21 -8.84
N THR A 298 -5.43 1.63 -9.86
CA THR A 298 -4.78 2.40 -10.93
C THR A 298 -5.78 3.27 -11.68
N PHE A 299 -6.97 2.72 -11.98
CA PHE A 299 -8.04 3.47 -12.61
C PHE A 299 -8.53 4.63 -11.73
N MET A 300 -8.81 4.39 -10.45
CA MET A 300 -9.24 5.43 -9.51
C MET A 300 -8.21 6.54 -9.34
N TYR A 301 -6.92 6.19 -9.25
CA TYR A 301 -5.85 7.17 -9.12
C TYR A 301 -5.68 8.03 -10.36
N THR A 302 -5.75 7.41 -11.53
CA THR A 302 -5.68 8.12 -12.80
C THR A 302 -6.88 9.04 -12.96
N LEU A 303 -8.08 8.55 -12.63
CA LEU A 303 -9.32 9.32 -12.71
C LEU A 303 -9.29 10.51 -11.75
N VAL A 304 -8.97 10.29 -10.47
CA VAL A 304 -8.91 11.34 -9.45
C VAL A 304 -7.80 12.33 -9.74
N GLY A 305 -6.61 11.86 -10.12
CA GLY A 305 -5.48 12.72 -10.47
C GLY A 305 -5.81 13.63 -11.65
N LEU A 306 -6.36 13.07 -12.72
CA LEU A 306 -6.74 13.84 -13.90
C LEU A 306 -7.89 14.80 -13.61
N ALA A 307 -8.99 14.32 -13.03
CA ALA A 307 -10.17 15.15 -12.78
C ALA A 307 -9.90 16.27 -11.77
N GLY A 308 -9.14 15.97 -10.71
CA GLY A 308 -8.75 16.97 -9.72
C GLY A 308 -7.84 18.03 -10.32
N TYR A 309 -6.84 17.63 -11.12
CA TYR A 309 -5.98 18.61 -11.79
C TYR A 309 -6.73 19.46 -12.81
N LEU A 310 -7.63 18.87 -13.61
CA LEU A 310 -8.47 19.63 -14.55
C LEU A 310 -9.37 20.63 -13.84
N LYS A 311 -9.85 20.32 -12.64
CA LYS A 311 -10.73 21.21 -11.89
C LYS A 311 -9.98 22.37 -11.24
N TYR A 312 -8.83 22.13 -10.63
CA TYR A 312 -8.14 23.12 -9.80
C TYR A 312 -6.89 23.72 -10.47
N GLY A 313 -6.42 23.15 -11.59
CA GLY A 313 -5.27 23.64 -12.33
C GLY A 313 -4.05 23.85 -11.43
N ASP A 314 -3.42 25.02 -11.56
CA ASP A 314 -2.23 25.38 -10.79
C ASP A 314 -2.50 25.63 -9.30
N ASP A 315 -3.77 25.84 -8.91
CA ASP A 315 -4.21 26.03 -7.53
C ASP A 315 -4.44 24.69 -6.79
N THR A 316 -4.14 23.56 -7.44
CA THR A 316 -4.25 22.24 -6.81
C THR A 316 -3.32 22.15 -5.60
N ALA A 317 -3.89 22.03 -4.40
CA ALA A 317 -3.13 21.92 -3.16
C ALA A 317 -2.58 20.50 -2.98
N ALA A 318 -1.62 20.34 -2.06
CA ALA A 318 -0.95 19.06 -1.78
C ALA A 318 -1.92 17.91 -1.40
N SER A 319 -3.10 18.25 -0.88
CA SER A 319 -4.23 17.34 -0.73
C SER A 319 -5.48 18.03 -1.25
N ILE A 320 -6.25 17.32 -2.08
CA ILE A 320 -7.46 17.83 -2.71
C ILE A 320 -8.55 18.25 -1.70
N THR A 321 -8.54 17.67 -0.50
CA THR A 321 -9.47 18.06 0.57
C THR A 321 -9.31 19.52 0.97
N LEU A 322 -8.10 20.07 0.81
CA LEU A 322 -7.83 21.49 1.10
C LEU A 322 -8.44 22.43 0.05
N ASN A 323 -8.79 21.92 -1.14
CA ASN A 323 -9.43 22.68 -2.20
C ASN A 323 -10.98 22.64 -2.13
N LEU A 324 -11.56 21.98 -1.12
CA LEU A 324 -13.02 21.97 -0.93
C LEU A 324 -13.54 23.36 -0.52
N PRO A 325 -14.75 23.75 -0.96
CA PRO A 325 -15.33 25.04 -0.58
C PRO A 325 -15.57 25.10 0.92
N ILE A 326 -15.14 26.20 1.54
CA ILE A 326 -15.10 26.35 3.00
C ILE A 326 -16.42 26.94 3.56
N GLY A 327 -17.33 27.45 2.71
CA GLY A 327 -18.53 28.21 3.15
C GLY A 327 -19.88 27.78 2.55
N GLU A 328 -20.03 26.55 2.03
CA GLU A 328 -21.33 26.04 1.53
C GLU A 328 -22.19 25.31 2.60
N VAL A 329 -21.86 25.45 3.89
CA VAL A 329 -22.63 24.84 5.00
C VAL A 329 -22.86 25.84 6.13
#